data_AF-A0A8H8P0U6-F1
#
_entry.id   AF-A0A8H8P0U6-F1
#
_cell.length_a   1.000
_cell.length_b   1.000
_cell.length_c   1.000
_cell.angle_alpha   90.00
_cell.angle_beta   90.00
_cell.angle_gamma   90.00
#
_symmetry.space_group_name_H-M   'P 1'
#
loop_
_entity.id
_entity.type
_entity.pdbx_description
1 polymer ?
#
loop_
_entity_poly.entity_id
_entity_poly.type
_entity_poly.pdbx_seq_one_letter_code
_entity_poly.pdbx_strand_id
1 'polypeptide(L)'
;MTPPVATSSYTLDSEPASPVDASQKSLPAQWYPCCSIHLIYRIYHIERRAIFSKLWMLSTHTSRFQKPGDYLKLELAGYSYFVILTKEGNYPWDYEYAYSWTVTGAYNWKTLMDGYQECYHCNIAHPGFAKSLSLDTYKVTPKTNFARHTADNNSKPNAIQPKGAGQDDAPPTFTFVFPACGSLLRMSCGIYQDACGSSECYTTKMEYDVFKRKTVSMERLKEYMEFYEQVEEEDYLLCVATQRNLNTGIYSRGVLHPSNENGVLYYQARVKEYVEEHLALEKRLGHEWNPATPRSQCEDKNPKGCGGESIDSVCTSLGPEMTW
;
A
#
# COMPACT_ATOMS: atom_id res chain seq x y z
N MET A 1 26.48 -3.06 16.55
CA MET A 1 25.28 -3.38 17.34
C MET A 1 24.37 -4.20 16.44
N THR A 2 24.30 -5.50 16.65
CA THR A 2 23.32 -6.38 16.01
C THR A 2 21.92 -5.98 16.48
N PRO A 3 20.92 -5.85 15.59
CA PRO A 3 19.54 -5.66 16.04
C PRO A 3 19.13 -6.91 16.86
N PRO A 4 18.33 -6.75 17.92
CA PRO A 4 17.83 -7.88 18.67
C PRO A 4 16.97 -8.73 17.74
N VAL A 5 17.38 -9.98 17.52
CA VAL A 5 16.49 -11.01 16.97
C VAL A 5 15.40 -11.20 18.01
N ALA A 6 14.20 -10.73 17.69
CA ALA A 6 13.04 -10.88 18.57
C ALA A 6 12.70 -12.37 18.71
N THR A 7 13.25 -13.03 19.73
CA THR A 7 12.85 -14.36 20.18
C THR A 7 11.64 -14.28 21.11
N SER A 8 10.60 -13.58 20.68
CA SER A 8 9.32 -13.56 21.37
C SER A 8 8.36 -14.45 20.60
N SER A 9 7.84 -15.48 21.27
CA SER A 9 6.67 -16.25 20.81
C SER A 9 5.44 -15.34 20.86
N TYR A 10 5.35 -14.41 19.91
CA TYR A 10 4.15 -13.62 19.68
C TYR A 10 3.06 -14.54 19.16
N THR A 11 2.02 -14.74 19.96
CA THR A 11 0.75 -15.23 19.45
C THR A 11 0.14 -14.10 18.63
N LEU A 12 0.30 -14.16 17.31
CA LEU A 12 -0.23 -13.17 16.34
C LEU A 12 -1.74 -12.90 16.49
N ASP A 13 -2.46 -13.77 17.20
CA ASP A 13 -3.90 -13.70 17.37
C ASP A 13 -4.38 -12.89 18.58
N SER A 14 -3.49 -12.46 19.48
CA SER A 14 -3.87 -11.72 20.70
C SER A 14 -3.87 -10.19 20.56
N GLU A 15 -3.61 -9.65 19.37
CA GLU A 15 -3.62 -8.19 19.17
C GLU A 15 -5.04 -7.62 19.22
N PRO A 16 -5.26 -6.50 19.94
CA PRO A 16 -6.56 -5.85 20.01
C PRO A 16 -6.96 -5.33 18.63
N ALA A 17 -8.24 -5.51 18.27
CA ALA A 17 -8.79 -4.91 17.06
C ALA A 17 -8.75 -3.38 17.17
N SER A 18 -8.30 -2.70 16.12
CA SER A 18 -8.38 -1.24 16.05
C SER A 18 -9.84 -0.78 16.14
N PRO A 19 -10.11 0.39 16.76
CA PRO A 19 -11.47 0.92 16.86
C PRO A 19 -12.04 1.15 15.47
N VAL A 20 -13.18 0.51 15.18
CA VAL A 20 -13.93 0.72 13.94
C VAL A 20 -14.72 2.01 14.08
N ASP A 21 -14.64 2.91 13.10
CA ASP A 21 -15.49 4.11 13.06
C ASP A 21 -16.96 3.67 13.03
N ALA A 22 -17.69 3.96 14.11
CA ALA A 22 -19.10 3.65 14.26
C ALA A 22 -19.99 4.32 13.19
N SER A 23 -19.46 5.31 12.46
CA SER A 23 -20.21 6.01 11.42
C SER A 23 -20.50 5.15 10.18
N GLN A 24 -19.75 4.05 9.95
CA GLN A 24 -19.88 3.17 8.79
C GLN A 24 -19.83 3.88 7.43
N LYS A 25 -19.26 5.09 7.37
CA LYS A 25 -19.25 5.91 6.16
C LYS A 25 -17.85 5.99 5.58
N SER A 26 -17.75 5.94 4.26
CA SER A 26 -16.49 6.08 3.51
C SER A 26 -15.75 7.38 3.85
N LEU A 27 -14.48 7.54 3.50
CA LEU A 27 -13.87 8.86 3.46
C LEU A 27 -14.67 9.76 2.50
N PRO A 28 -14.81 11.06 2.78
CA PRO A 28 -15.40 12.00 1.83
C PRO A 28 -14.64 11.98 0.51
N ALA A 29 -15.35 12.15 -0.61
CA ALA A 29 -14.79 12.18 -1.96
C ALA A 29 -13.61 13.16 -2.09
N GLN A 30 -13.59 14.23 -1.31
CA GLN A 30 -12.50 15.22 -1.29
C GLN A 30 -11.15 14.64 -0.88
N TRP A 31 -11.12 13.52 -0.15
CA TRP A 31 -9.89 12.79 0.19
C TRP A 31 -9.30 12.02 -0.99
N TYR A 32 -10.13 11.79 -2.01
CA TYR A 32 -9.75 11.14 -3.26
C TYR A 32 -9.67 12.24 -4.32
N PRO A 33 -8.49 12.80 -4.55
CA PRO A 33 -8.25 14.06 -5.27
C PRO A 33 -9.23 14.31 -6.42
N CYS A 34 -10.10 15.31 -6.23
CA CYS A 34 -11.13 15.74 -7.19
C CYS A 34 -10.93 17.22 -7.54
N CYS A 35 -10.77 17.49 -8.84
CA CYS A 35 -10.95 18.74 -9.62
C CYS A 35 -10.43 20.11 -9.15
N SER A 36 -9.86 20.26 -7.96
CA SER A 36 -9.16 21.48 -7.56
C SER A 36 -7.71 21.17 -7.21
N ILE A 37 -6.80 21.60 -8.09
CA ILE A 37 -5.35 21.45 -7.92
C ILE A 37 -4.93 21.79 -6.48
N HIS A 38 -5.51 22.83 -5.88
CA HIS A 38 -5.16 23.29 -4.53
C HIS A 38 -5.57 22.34 -3.39
N LEU A 39 -6.72 21.66 -3.47
CA LEU A 39 -7.15 20.73 -2.41
C LEU A 39 -6.46 19.36 -2.55
N ILE A 40 -6.19 18.97 -3.81
CA ILE A 40 -5.46 17.76 -4.20
C ILE A 40 -4.08 17.73 -3.56
N TYR A 41 -3.30 18.82 -3.69
CA TYR A 41 -1.98 18.92 -3.07
C TYR A 41 -2.06 18.85 -1.55
N ARG A 42 -3.04 19.50 -0.91
CA ARG A 42 -3.07 19.62 0.55
C ARG A 42 -3.26 18.28 1.26
N ILE A 43 -4.23 17.46 0.84
CA ILE A 43 -4.52 16.18 1.52
C ILE A 43 -3.39 15.18 1.28
N TYR A 44 -2.92 15.05 0.04
CA TYR A 44 -1.84 14.10 -0.23
C TYR A 44 -0.53 14.53 0.43
N HIS A 45 -0.20 15.83 0.47
CA HIS A 45 1.01 16.30 1.16
C HIS A 45 0.97 16.01 2.66
N ILE A 46 -0.19 16.18 3.33
CA ILE A 46 -0.29 15.80 4.74
C ILE A 46 -0.26 14.27 4.91
N GLU A 47 -0.87 13.48 4.03
CA GLU A 47 -0.76 12.01 4.04
C GLU A 47 0.72 11.57 3.96
N ARG A 48 1.52 12.19 3.09
CA ARG A 48 2.98 11.94 2.99
C ARG A 48 3.70 12.14 4.32
N ARG A 49 3.46 13.27 5.00
CA ARG A 49 4.10 13.59 6.29
C ARG A 49 3.49 12.85 7.49
N ALA A 50 2.22 12.48 7.41
CA ALA A 50 1.48 11.81 8.47
C ALA A 50 1.76 10.31 8.51
N ILE A 51 1.88 9.70 7.33
CA ILE A 51 1.87 8.26 7.14
C ILE A 51 3.22 7.81 6.55
N PHE A 52 3.47 8.16 5.30
CA PHE A 52 4.58 7.58 4.52
C PHE A 52 5.98 7.96 5.04
N SER A 53 6.11 9.09 5.73
CA SER A 53 7.38 9.50 6.36
C SER A 53 7.59 8.98 7.79
N LYS A 54 6.59 8.35 8.40
CA LYS A 54 6.62 7.95 9.83
C LYS A 54 6.54 6.44 10.03
N LEU A 55 5.88 5.74 9.12
CA LEU A 55 5.58 4.33 9.28
C LEU A 55 6.60 3.46 8.55
N TRP A 56 6.73 2.24 9.03
CA TRP A 56 7.49 1.22 8.32
C TRP A 56 6.80 0.89 7.02
N MET A 57 7.55 0.96 5.92
CA MET A 57 7.11 0.55 4.60
C MET A 57 7.90 -0.68 4.18
N LEU A 58 7.22 -1.63 3.53
CA LEU A 58 7.90 -2.73 2.88
C LEU A 58 8.55 -2.21 1.59
N SER A 59 9.89 -2.26 1.50
CA SER A 59 10.60 -1.79 0.32
C SER A 59 10.90 -2.89 -0.69
N THR A 60 11.48 -4.01 -0.23
CA THR A 60 12.00 -5.07 -1.10
C THR A 60 12.37 -6.31 -0.28
N HIS A 61 12.77 -7.40 -0.94
CA HIS A 61 13.23 -8.63 -0.31
C HIS A 61 14.74 -8.87 -0.56
N THR A 62 15.42 -9.52 0.39
CA THR A 62 16.87 -9.76 0.32
C THR A 62 17.29 -10.61 -0.89
N SER A 63 16.39 -11.42 -1.45
CA SER A 63 16.68 -12.25 -2.64
C SER A 63 16.83 -11.46 -3.94
N ARG A 64 16.56 -10.14 -3.96
CA ARG A 64 16.87 -9.26 -5.10
C ARG A 64 18.34 -8.85 -5.16
N PHE A 65 19.12 -9.15 -4.12
CA PHE A 65 20.55 -8.87 -4.05
C PHE A 65 21.33 -10.17 -4.18
N GLN A 66 22.33 -10.22 -5.06
CA GLN A 66 23.15 -11.41 -5.30
C GLN A 66 24.46 -11.37 -4.53
N LYS A 67 25.04 -10.18 -4.37
CA LYS A 67 26.34 -9.99 -3.72
C LYS A 67 26.42 -8.67 -2.93
N PRO A 68 27.30 -8.59 -1.93
CA PRO A 68 27.58 -7.33 -1.24
C PRO A 68 27.93 -6.21 -2.22
N GLY A 69 27.34 -5.03 -2.00
CA GLY A 69 27.45 -3.86 -2.87
C GLY A 69 26.34 -3.74 -3.90
N ASP A 70 25.54 -4.78 -4.14
CA ASP A 70 24.32 -4.66 -4.94
C ASP A 70 23.38 -3.66 -4.26
N TYR A 71 22.79 -2.77 -5.05
CA TYR A 71 21.89 -1.74 -4.56
C TYR A 71 20.66 -1.59 -5.46
N LEU A 72 19.56 -1.17 -4.85
CA LEU A 72 18.33 -0.79 -5.53
C LEU A 72 18.02 0.67 -5.23
N LYS A 73 17.72 1.46 -6.26
CA LYS A 73 17.14 2.79 -6.13
C LYS A 73 15.62 2.66 -6.15
N LEU A 74 14.96 3.16 -5.12
CA LEU A 74 13.52 3.04 -4.91
C LEU A 74 12.93 4.43 -4.67
N GLU A 75 11.64 4.55 -4.94
CA GLU A 75 10.87 5.76 -4.64
C GLU A 75 9.55 5.36 -3.99
N LEU A 76 9.21 5.99 -2.88
CA LEU A 76 7.98 5.71 -2.15
C LEU A 76 7.33 7.03 -1.75
N ALA A 77 6.11 7.29 -2.22
CA ALA A 77 5.41 8.54 -1.96
C ALA A 77 6.25 9.80 -2.25
N GLY A 78 7.01 9.78 -3.36
CA GLY A 78 7.94 10.84 -3.75
C GLY A 78 9.22 10.95 -2.90
N TYR A 79 9.45 10.06 -1.92
CA TYR A 79 10.71 9.95 -1.21
C TYR A 79 11.63 8.99 -1.95
N SER A 80 12.71 9.51 -2.54
CA SER A 80 13.76 8.70 -3.16
C SER A 80 14.73 8.19 -2.11
N TYR A 81 15.03 6.89 -2.15
CA TYR A 81 16.02 6.26 -1.29
C TYR A 81 16.72 5.12 -2.05
N PHE A 82 17.78 4.58 -1.47
CA PHE A 82 18.40 3.36 -1.98
C PHE A 82 18.65 2.38 -0.85
N VAL A 83 18.61 1.10 -1.18
CA VAL A 83 18.94 -0.01 -0.28
C VAL A 83 20.17 -0.70 -0.86
N ILE A 84 21.17 -0.96 -0.04
CA ILE A 84 22.42 -1.62 -0.44
C ILE A 84 22.70 -2.82 0.46
N LEU A 85 23.03 -3.96 -0.14
CA LEU A 85 23.44 -5.14 0.60
C LEU A 85 24.87 -4.94 1.14
N THR A 86 25.04 -4.98 2.46
CA THR A 86 26.36 -4.90 3.09
C THR A 86 27.09 -6.24 3.04
N LYS A 87 28.29 -6.34 3.66
CA LYS A 87 29.13 -7.55 3.60
C LYS A 87 28.49 -8.75 4.31
N GLU A 88 27.54 -8.51 5.20
CA GLU A 88 26.81 -9.47 6.00
C GLU A 88 25.41 -9.69 5.41
N GLY A 89 25.09 -10.90 4.93
CA GLY A 89 23.69 -11.13 4.50
C GLY A 89 23.39 -12.32 3.60
N ASN A 90 24.11 -13.45 3.71
CA ASN A 90 23.62 -14.67 3.04
C ASN A 90 22.61 -15.37 3.94
N TYR A 91 21.33 -15.15 3.68
CA TYR A 91 20.24 -15.85 4.35
C TYR A 91 19.75 -16.99 3.45
N PRO A 92 19.82 -18.26 3.91
CA PRO A 92 19.26 -19.36 3.14
C PRO A 92 17.74 -19.21 3.08
N TRP A 93 17.21 -18.95 1.88
CA TRP A 93 15.78 -18.87 1.60
C TRP A 93 15.36 -19.90 0.55
N ASP A 94 14.14 -20.41 0.69
CA ASP A 94 13.52 -21.36 -0.26
C ASP A 94 12.98 -20.68 -1.52
N TYR A 95 12.85 -19.36 -1.49
CA TYR A 95 12.34 -18.53 -2.59
C TYR A 95 13.48 -17.74 -3.24
N GLU A 96 13.34 -17.52 -4.53
CA GLU A 96 14.22 -16.68 -5.33
C GLU A 96 13.41 -15.63 -6.09
N TYR A 97 14.05 -14.50 -6.33
CA TYR A 97 13.47 -13.45 -7.16
C TYR A 97 13.30 -13.95 -8.60
N ALA A 98 12.12 -13.72 -9.17
CA ALA A 98 11.80 -14.06 -10.55
C ALA A 98 11.91 -12.82 -11.44
N TYR A 99 11.02 -11.84 -11.22
CA TYR A 99 11.00 -10.58 -11.96
C TYR A 99 10.19 -9.52 -11.21
N SER A 100 10.29 -8.27 -11.67
CA SER A 100 9.47 -7.15 -11.20
C SER A 100 8.84 -6.45 -12.39
N TRP A 101 7.72 -5.78 -12.16
CA TRP A 101 7.18 -4.81 -13.12
C TRP A 101 6.55 -3.61 -12.40
N THR A 102 6.27 -2.57 -13.17
CA THR A 102 5.68 -1.33 -12.67
C THR A 102 4.55 -0.90 -13.59
N VAL A 103 3.45 -0.46 -13.00
CA VAL A 103 2.33 0.16 -13.71
C VAL A 103 1.98 1.47 -13.01
N THR A 104 1.65 2.51 -13.79
CA THR A 104 1.17 3.78 -13.26
C THR A 104 -0.31 3.93 -13.58
N GLY A 105 -1.13 4.09 -12.54
CA GLY A 105 -2.57 4.32 -12.66
C GLY A 105 -2.95 5.77 -12.46
N ALA A 106 -3.88 6.28 -13.28
CA ALA A 106 -4.43 7.62 -13.17
C ALA A 106 -5.55 7.70 -12.10
N TYR A 107 -5.23 7.26 -10.89
CA TYR A 107 -6.12 7.25 -9.74
C TYR A 107 -5.35 7.43 -8.44
N ASN A 108 -6.05 7.82 -7.37
CA ASN A 108 -5.47 7.92 -6.04
C ASN A 108 -5.17 6.54 -5.45
N TRP A 109 -4.12 6.46 -4.63
CA TRP A 109 -3.67 5.21 -4.02
C TRP A 109 -4.76 4.56 -3.16
N LYS A 110 -5.59 5.37 -2.51
CA LYS A 110 -6.72 4.90 -1.70
C LYS A 110 -7.80 4.21 -2.53
N THR A 111 -7.97 4.58 -3.81
CA THR A 111 -8.94 3.92 -4.69
C THR A 111 -8.58 2.45 -4.91
N LEU A 112 -7.29 2.14 -5.04
CA LEU A 112 -6.81 0.76 -5.13
C LEU A 112 -6.94 0.04 -3.78
N MET A 113 -6.57 0.72 -2.68
CA MET A 113 -6.69 0.13 -1.34
C MET A 113 -8.14 -0.10 -0.92
N ASP A 114 -9.10 0.70 -1.40
CA ASP A 114 -10.53 0.44 -1.25
C ASP A 114 -10.85 -0.95 -1.83
N GLY A 115 -10.53 -1.21 -3.10
CA GLY A 115 -10.77 -2.49 -3.75
C GLY A 115 -10.03 -3.65 -3.08
N TYR A 116 -8.74 -3.47 -2.78
CA TYR A 116 -7.93 -4.50 -2.12
C TYR A 116 -8.48 -4.87 -0.73
N GLN A 117 -9.19 -3.97 -0.04
CA GLN A 117 -9.72 -4.18 1.31
C GLN A 117 -11.14 -4.77 1.37
N GLU A 118 -11.69 -5.24 0.25
CA GLU A 118 -12.97 -5.94 0.18
C GLU A 118 -12.94 -7.04 -0.89
N CYS A 119 -14.08 -7.71 -1.11
CA CYS A 119 -14.30 -8.58 -2.27
C CYS A 119 -15.78 -8.62 -2.65
N TYR A 120 -16.48 -7.54 -2.30
CA TYR A 120 -17.87 -7.30 -2.63
C TYR A 120 -18.06 -7.10 -4.13
N HIS A 121 -17.09 -6.48 -4.82
CA HIS A 121 -17.10 -6.37 -6.29
C HIS A 121 -16.73 -7.67 -7.02
N CYS A 122 -16.00 -8.58 -6.37
CA CYS A 122 -15.31 -9.70 -7.01
C CYS A 122 -16.22 -10.63 -7.84
N ASN A 123 -17.42 -10.93 -7.33
CA ASN A 123 -18.38 -11.80 -8.03
C ASN A 123 -18.80 -11.24 -9.39
N ILE A 124 -18.72 -9.92 -9.57
CA ILE A 124 -19.14 -9.22 -10.78
C ILE A 124 -17.92 -8.89 -11.65
N ALA A 125 -16.88 -8.33 -11.04
CA ALA A 125 -15.75 -7.78 -11.79
C ALA A 125 -14.68 -8.82 -12.15
N HIS A 126 -14.57 -9.92 -11.38
CA HIS A 126 -13.53 -10.94 -11.59
C HIS A 126 -14.11 -12.35 -11.79
N PRO A 127 -14.75 -12.64 -12.93
CA PRO A 127 -15.38 -13.94 -13.16
C PRO A 127 -14.42 -15.13 -13.05
N GLY A 128 -13.15 -14.94 -13.42
CA GLY A 128 -12.09 -15.95 -13.24
C GLY A 128 -11.76 -16.18 -11.76
N PHE A 129 -11.49 -15.08 -11.04
CA PHE A 129 -11.16 -15.12 -9.62
C PHE A 129 -12.29 -15.68 -8.76
N ALA A 130 -13.53 -15.25 -9.00
CA ALA A 130 -14.71 -15.71 -8.28
C ALA A 130 -14.95 -17.22 -8.43
N LYS A 131 -14.45 -17.87 -9.49
CA LYS A 131 -14.52 -19.34 -9.64
C LYS A 131 -13.45 -20.08 -8.83
N SER A 132 -12.34 -19.41 -8.52
CA SER A 132 -11.17 -20.01 -7.85
C SER A 132 -11.24 -19.98 -6.32
N LEU A 133 -12.06 -19.10 -5.75
CA LEU A 133 -12.16 -18.88 -4.30
C LEU A 133 -13.62 -18.95 -3.80
N SER A 134 -13.79 -19.30 -2.52
CA SER A 134 -15.07 -19.33 -1.82
C SER A 134 -15.46 -17.94 -1.28
N LEU A 135 -15.93 -17.06 -2.16
CA LEU A 135 -16.23 -15.66 -1.80
C LEU A 135 -17.33 -15.50 -0.74
N ASP A 136 -18.25 -16.46 -0.61
CA ASP A 136 -19.30 -16.44 0.44
C ASP A 136 -18.72 -16.54 1.86
N THR A 137 -17.52 -17.11 1.99
CA THR A 137 -16.80 -17.25 3.27
C THR A 137 -15.65 -16.25 3.41
N TYR A 138 -15.49 -15.36 2.42
CA TYR A 138 -14.42 -14.39 2.42
C TYR A 138 -14.60 -13.41 3.58
N LYS A 139 -13.50 -13.16 4.28
CA LYS A 139 -13.47 -12.24 5.41
C LYS A 139 -12.15 -11.49 5.44
N VAL A 140 -12.24 -10.19 5.70
CA VAL A 140 -11.11 -9.37 6.08
C VAL A 140 -11.05 -9.30 7.60
N THR A 141 -9.90 -9.62 8.18
CA THR A 141 -9.64 -9.54 9.61
C THR A 141 -8.54 -8.50 9.87
N PRO A 142 -8.95 -7.26 10.22
CA PRO A 142 -8.00 -6.23 10.63
C PRO A 142 -7.25 -6.59 11.91
N LYS A 143 -6.01 -6.13 11.99
CA LYS A 143 -5.11 -6.17 13.15
C LYS A 143 -4.54 -4.76 13.37
N THR A 144 -3.43 -4.61 14.09
CA THR A 144 -2.91 -3.28 14.46
C THR A 144 -2.51 -2.43 13.25
N ASN A 145 -1.71 -2.99 12.34
CA ASN A 145 -1.17 -2.30 11.15
C ASN A 145 -1.24 -3.15 9.88
N PHE A 146 -2.02 -4.22 9.90
CA PHE A 146 -2.20 -5.10 8.76
C PHE A 146 -3.61 -5.68 8.79
N ALA A 147 -4.08 -6.19 7.66
CA ALA A 147 -5.32 -6.95 7.57
C ALA A 147 -5.09 -8.26 6.82
N ARG A 148 -5.66 -9.35 7.31
CA ARG A 148 -5.58 -10.67 6.65
C ARG A 148 -6.90 -10.99 5.96
N HIS A 149 -6.78 -11.49 4.74
CA HIS A 149 -7.89 -11.89 3.91
C HIS A 149 -7.92 -13.42 3.89
N THR A 150 -9.06 -13.98 4.27
CA THR A 150 -9.22 -15.43 4.37
C THR A 150 -10.51 -15.85 3.69
N ALA A 151 -10.50 -16.98 3.00
CA ALA A 151 -11.68 -17.68 2.54
C ALA A 151 -11.54 -19.17 2.88
N ASP A 152 -12.63 -19.81 3.29
CA ASP A 152 -12.64 -21.25 3.53
C ASP A 152 -12.79 -21.99 2.21
N ASN A 153 -11.68 -22.45 1.66
CA ASN A 153 -11.68 -23.13 0.37
C ASN A 153 -12.33 -24.52 0.41
N ASN A 154 -12.47 -25.13 1.58
CA ASN A 154 -13.20 -26.40 1.70
C ASN A 154 -14.70 -26.22 1.45
N SER A 155 -15.23 -25.01 1.59
CA SER A 155 -16.64 -24.70 1.32
C SER A 155 -16.99 -24.70 -0.18
N LYS A 156 -16.00 -24.81 -1.09
CA LYS A 156 -16.19 -24.88 -2.55
C LYS A 156 -15.39 -26.03 -3.15
N PRO A 157 -15.87 -27.28 -3.03
CA PRO A 157 -15.14 -28.48 -3.45
C PRO A 157 -14.85 -28.53 -4.96
N ASN A 158 -15.62 -27.79 -5.76
CA ASN A 158 -15.46 -27.71 -7.22
C ASN A 158 -14.82 -26.37 -7.67
N ALA A 159 -14.03 -25.72 -6.82
CA ALA A 159 -13.33 -24.49 -7.18
C ALA A 159 -12.39 -24.74 -8.37
N ILE A 160 -12.47 -23.87 -9.39
CA ILE A 160 -11.63 -23.96 -10.57
C ILE A 160 -10.34 -23.19 -10.27
N GLN A 161 -9.26 -23.92 -10.01
CA GLN A 161 -7.96 -23.30 -9.77
C GLN A 161 -7.37 -22.76 -11.09
N PRO A 162 -6.69 -21.60 -11.04
CA PRO A 162 -6.00 -21.07 -12.20
C PRO A 162 -4.87 -22.01 -12.64
N LYS A 163 -4.45 -21.90 -13.90
CA LYS A 163 -3.26 -22.63 -14.37
C LYS A 163 -2.03 -22.22 -13.55
N GLY A 164 -1.04 -23.11 -13.46
CA GLY A 164 0.14 -22.91 -12.60
C GLY A 164 -0.08 -23.10 -11.09
N ALA A 165 -1.32 -23.03 -10.59
CA ALA A 165 -1.66 -23.42 -9.21
C ALA A 165 -1.68 -24.95 -9.08
N GLY A 166 -0.52 -25.53 -8.76
CA GLY A 166 -0.37 -26.98 -8.60
C GLY A 166 -1.15 -27.54 -7.41
N GLN A 167 -1.39 -28.85 -7.42
CA GLN A 167 -2.12 -29.56 -6.36
C GLN A 167 -1.42 -29.53 -4.99
N ASP A 168 -0.11 -29.27 -5.00
CA ASP A 168 0.72 -29.07 -3.81
C ASP A 168 0.66 -27.65 -3.25
N ASP A 169 -0.04 -26.74 -3.93
CA ASP A 169 -0.10 -25.34 -3.57
C ASP A 169 -1.26 -25.07 -2.62
N ALA A 170 -0.96 -24.40 -1.51
CA ALA A 170 -2.01 -23.91 -0.64
C ALA A 170 -2.82 -22.82 -1.37
N PRO A 171 -4.09 -22.64 -1.00
CA PRO A 171 -4.85 -21.51 -1.50
C PRO A 171 -4.15 -20.17 -1.23
N PRO A 172 -4.41 -19.14 -2.05
CA PRO A 172 -3.73 -17.86 -1.89
C PRO A 172 -4.16 -17.24 -0.56
N THR A 173 -3.18 -16.68 0.16
CA THR A 173 -3.43 -15.81 1.30
C THR A 173 -3.08 -14.39 0.90
N PHE A 174 -4.00 -13.46 1.13
CA PHE A 174 -3.76 -12.04 0.90
C PHE A 174 -3.57 -11.32 2.23
N THR A 175 -2.52 -10.52 2.32
CA THR A 175 -2.25 -9.69 3.50
C THR A 175 -2.03 -8.26 3.05
N PHE A 176 -2.80 -7.35 3.62
CA PHE A 176 -2.57 -5.92 3.52
C PHE A 176 -1.67 -5.48 4.66
N VAL A 177 -0.63 -4.72 4.36
CA VAL A 177 0.20 -4.02 5.35
C VAL A 177 -0.01 -2.53 5.14
N PHE A 178 -0.52 -1.86 6.17
CA PHE A 178 -0.77 -0.43 6.13
C PHE A 178 0.54 0.33 5.89
N PRO A 179 0.55 1.37 5.02
CA PRO A 179 -0.60 2.03 4.41
C PRO A 179 -1.05 1.51 3.05
N ALA A 180 -0.15 0.98 2.22
CA ALA A 180 -0.41 0.81 0.79
C ALA A 180 0.20 -0.48 0.20
N CYS A 181 0.56 -1.44 1.06
CA CYS A 181 1.21 -2.66 0.62
C CYS A 181 0.23 -3.85 0.61
N GLY A 182 0.11 -4.48 -0.55
CA GLY A 182 -0.55 -5.77 -0.74
C GLY A 182 0.50 -6.88 -0.84
N SER A 183 0.16 -8.07 -0.36
CA SER A 183 0.93 -9.27 -0.60
C SER A 183 0.02 -10.44 -0.87
N LEU A 184 0.27 -11.14 -1.97
CA LEU A 184 -0.30 -12.45 -2.27
C LEU A 184 0.76 -13.49 -2.00
N LEU A 185 0.47 -14.41 -1.08
CA LEU A 185 1.35 -15.52 -0.77
C LEU A 185 0.68 -16.84 -1.14
N ARG A 186 1.40 -17.63 -1.93
CA ARG A 186 1.21 -19.06 -2.16
C ARG A 186 2.48 -19.81 -1.78
N MET A 187 2.36 -21.13 -1.64
CA MET A 187 3.55 -21.98 -1.42
C MET A 187 4.46 -21.98 -2.67
N SER A 188 3.89 -21.74 -3.85
CA SER A 188 4.63 -21.68 -5.11
C SER A 188 5.27 -20.31 -5.39
N CYS A 189 4.61 -19.21 -5.00
CA CYS A 189 5.06 -17.85 -5.30
C CYS A 189 4.60 -16.81 -4.26
N GLY A 190 5.38 -15.74 -4.13
CA GLY A 190 5.00 -14.53 -3.40
C GLY A 190 4.99 -13.33 -4.34
N ILE A 191 3.94 -12.52 -4.27
CA ILE A 191 3.81 -11.28 -5.02
C ILE A 191 3.65 -10.16 -4.00
N TYR A 192 4.47 -9.13 -4.13
CA TYR A 192 4.40 -7.94 -3.30
C TYR A 192 4.03 -6.76 -4.17
N GLN A 193 3.04 -6.00 -3.73
CA GLN A 193 2.52 -4.82 -4.40
C GLN A 193 2.69 -3.63 -3.46
N ASP A 194 3.41 -2.60 -3.90
CA ASP A 194 3.41 -1.29 -3.23
C ASP A 194 2.74 -0.29 -4.17
N ALA A 195 1.67 0.34 -3.69
CA ALA A 195 0.88 1.29 -4.47
C ALA A 195 0.87 2.64 -3.77
N CYS A 196 2.01 3.31 -3.78
CA CYS A 196 2.10 4.67 -3.27
C CYS A 196 1.65 5.68 -4.32
N GLY A 197 1.08 6.81 -3.85
CA GLY A 197 0.96 7.98 -4.72
C GLY A 197 2.33 8.35 -5.28
N SER A 198 2.40 8.76 -6.53
CA SER A 198 3.65 9.29 -7.07
C SER A 198 3.91 10.70 -6.51
N SER A 199 5.01 11.32 -6.90
CA SER A 199 5.21 12.77 -6.67
C SER A 199 4.05 13.62 -7.24
N GLU A 200 3.31 13.09 -8.21
CA GLU A 200 2.10 13.66 -8.77
C GLU A 200 0.87 13.16 -7.99
N CYS A 201 0.15 14.07 -7.34
CA CYS A 201 -0.95 13.77 -6.40
C CYS A 201 -2.16 13.04 -7.02
N TYR A 202 -2.14 12.75 -8.33
CA TYR A 202 -3.23 12.15 -9.10
C TYR A 202 -2.87 10.80 -9.74
N THR A 203 -1.64 10.31 -9.55
CA THR A 203 -1.25 8.99 -10.04
C THR A 203 -0.76 8.11 -8.89
N THR A 204 -0.98 6.81 -9.08
CA THR A 204 -0.47 5.77 -8.20
C THR A 204 0.53 4.94 -8.98
N LYS A 205 1.73 4.78 -8.45
CA LYS A 205 2.73 3.87 -9.00
C LYS A 205 2.59 2.54 -8.26
N MET A 206 2.25 1.48 -8.99
CA MET A 206 2.21 0.12 -8.46
C MET A 206 3.50 -0.59 -8.85
N GLU A 207 4.23 -1.08 -7.86
CA GLU A 207 5.45 -1.87 -8.05
C GLU A 207 5.22 -3.29 -7.58
N TYR A 208 5.51 -4.24 -8.47
CA TYR A 208 5.33 -5.65 -8.20
C TYR A 208 6.67 -6.36 -8.18
N ASP A 209 6.94 -7.10 -7.10
CA ASP A 209 8.06 -8.03 -7.02
C ASP A 209 7.53 -9.46 -6.95
N VAL A 210 7.93 -10.32 -7.90
CA VAL A 210 7.55 -11.74 -7.93
C VAL A 210 8.71 -12.59 -7.46
N PHE A 211 8.38 -13.48 -6.52
CA PHE A 211 9.26 -14.49 -5.99
C PHE A 211 8.66 -15.86 -6.26
N LYS A 212 9.49 -16.82 -6.63
CA LYS A 212 9.07 -18.21 -6.79
C LYS A 212 9.87 -19.10 -5.88
N ARG A 213 9.26 -20.20 -5.44
CA ARG A 213 10.01 -21.25 -4.76
C ARG A 213 11.05 -21.84 -5.74
N LYS A 214 12.25 -22.15 -5.26
CA LYS A 214 13.33 -22.72 -6.09
C LYS A 214 12.91 -23.99 -6.85
N THR A 215 11.99 -24.76 -6.26
CA THR A 215 11.45 -25.99 -6.86
C THR A 215 10.42 -25.75 -7.96
N VAL A 216 9.94 -24.52 -8.14
CA VAL A 216 8.92 -24.16 -9.16
C VAL A 216 9.62 -23.69 -10.42
N SER A 217 9.22 -24.23 -11.57
CA SER A 217 9.76 -23.82 -12.87
C SER A 217 9.22 -22.44 -13.29
N MET A 218 9.95 -21.74 -14.15
CA MET A 218 9.48 -20.44 -14.66
C MET A 218 8.24 -20.58 -15.53
N GLU A 219 8.06 -21.71 -16.21
CA GLU A 219 6.88 -22.00 -17.04
C GLU A 219 5.64 -22.11 -16.16
N ARG A 220 5.69 -22.90 -15.07
CA ARG A 220 4.59 -23.00 -14.11
C ARG A 220 4.25 -21.64 -13.49
N LEU A 221 5.28 -20.86 -13.14
CA LEU A 221 5.07 -19.51 -12.60
C LEU A 221 4.34 -18.63 -13.63
N LYS A 222 4.79 -18.60 -14.88
CA LYS A 222 4.18 -17.77 -15.94
C LYS A 222 2.71 -18.09 -16.16
N GLU A 223 2.34 -19.38 -16.18
CA GLU A 223 0.94 -19.79 -16.31
C GLU A 223 0.05 -19.23 -15.19
N TYR A 224 0.58 -19.15 -13.96
CA TYR A 224 -0.14 -18.55 -12.84
C TYR A 224 -0.18 -17.02 -12.95
N MET A 225 0.93 -16.41 -13.36
CA MET A 225 1.02 -14.96 -13.50
C MET A 225 0.11 -14.40 -14.59
N GLU A 226 -0.18 -15.15 -15.66
CA GLU A 226 -1.21 -14.77 -16.64
C GLU A 226 -2.58 -14.54 -16.00
N PHE A 227 -2.97 -15.40 -15.05
CA PHE A 227 -4.22 -15.23 -14.31
C PHE A 227 -4.15 -14.04 -13.33
N TYR A 228 -3.03 -13.89 -12.61
CA TYR A 228 -2.86 -12.80 -11.67
C TYR A 228 -2.89 -11.43 -12.37
N GLU A 229 -2.13 -11.28 -13.45
CA GLU A 229 -2.06 -10.05 -14.25
C GLU A 229 -3.42 -9.69 -14.87
N GLN A 230 -4.24 -10.69 -15.24
CA GLN A 230 -5.62 -10.45 -15.68
C GLN A 230 -6.47 -9.81 -14.56
N VAL A 231 -6.42 -10.34 -13.35
CA VAL A 231 -7.20 -9.79 -12.21
C VAL A 231 -6.73 -8.38 -11.88
N GLU A 232 -5.42 -8.14 -11.88
CA GLU A 232 -4.86 -6.79 -11.68
C GLU A 232 -5.28 -5.80 -12.77
N GLU A 233 -5.40 -6.24 -14.04
CA GLU A 233 -5.93 -5.40 -15.12
C GLU A 233 -7.41 -5.06 -14.90
N GLU A 234 -8.22 -6.04 -14.47
CA GLU A 234 -9.62 -5.83 -14.13
C GLU A 234 -9.77 -4.79 -13.01
N ASP A 235 -8.99 -4.91 -11.93
CA ASP A 235 -8.95 -3.96 -10.81
C ASP A 235 -8.45 -2.57 -11.21
N TYR A 236 -7.42 -2.51 -12.06
CA TYR A 236 -6.89 -1.27 -12.60
C TYR A 236 -8.00 -0.47 -13.31
N LEU A 237 -8.80 -1.15 -14.14
CA LEU A 237 -9.91 -0.52 -14.86
C LEU A 237 -11.01 -0.02 -13.92
N LEU A 238 -11.33 -0.77 -12.85
CA LEU A 238 -12.26 -0.32 -11.80
C LEU A 238 -11.74 0.95 -11.11
N CYS A 239 -10.45 1.00 -10.79
CA CYS A 239 -9.84 2.16 -10.14
C CYS A 239 -9.90 3.41 -11.03
N VAL A 240 -9.56 3.27 -12.31
CA VAL A 240 -9.66 4.37 -13.30
C VAL A 240 -11.10 4.87 -13.43
N ALA A 241 -12.06 3.95 -13.55
CA ALA A 241 -13.48 4.32 -13.67
C ALA A 241 -13.99 5.01 -12.40
N THR A 242 -13.61 4.50 -11.22
CA THR A 242 -13.98 5.07 -9.91
C THR A 242 -13.39 6.47 -9.76
N GLN A 243 -12.11 6.67 -10.05
CA GLN A 243 -11.49 7.99 -10.00
C GLN A 243 -12.16 8.96 -10.97
N ARG A 244 -12.47 8.53 -12.21
CA ARG A 244 -13.18 9.36 -13.17
C ARG A 244 -14.54 9.81 -12.61
N ASN A 245 -15.27 8.93 -11.93
CA ASN A 245 -16.54 9.27 -11.30
C ASN A 245 -16.36 10.22 -10.11
N LEU A 246 -15.37 10.01 -9.26
CA LEU A 246 -15.03 10.90 -8.15
C LEU A 246 -14.73 12.32 -8.65
N ASN A 247 -14.01 12.43 -9.77
CA ASN A 247 -13.69 13.70 -10.41
C ASN A 247 -14.91 14.45 -10.95
N THR A 248 -16.07 13.80 -11.12
CA THR A 248 -17.30 14.52 -11.52
C THR A 248 -17.81 15.47 -10.43
N GLY A 249 -17.39 15.27 -9.17
CA GLY A 249 -17.77 16.11 -8.04
C GLY A 249 -19.22 15.93 -7.54
N ILE A 250 -19.95 14.94 -8.07
CA ILE A 250 -21.33 14.64 -7.64
C ILE A 250 -21.34 13.77 -6.38
N TYR A 251 -20.47 12.76 -6.32
CA TYR A 251 -20.34 11.89 -5.15
C TYR A 251 -19.70 12.65 -3.98
N SER A 252 -20.25 12.48 -2.79
CA SER A 252 -19.73 13.10 -1.57
C SER A 252 -19.25 12.07 -0.55
N ARG A 253 -20.13 11.14 -0.14
CA ARG A 253 -19.83 10.11 0.86
C ARG A 253 -20.89 9.01 0.78
N GLY A 254 -20.49 7.77 1.02
CA GLY A 254 -21.35 6.59 1.01
C GLY A 254 -21.36 5.86 2.35
N VAL A 255 -22.27 4.92 2.52
CA VAL A 255 -22.30 3.96 3.64
C VAL A 255 -21.68 2.66 3.16
N LEU A 256 -20.74 2.13 3.92
CA LEU A 256 -20.04 0.88 3.63
C LEU A 256 -20.73 -0.29 4.32
N HIS A 257 -20.76 -1.43 3.65
CA HIS A 257 -21.33 -2.67 4.15
C HIS A 257 -20.51 -3.18 5.35
N PRO A 258 -21.14 -3.36 6.52
CA PRO A 258 -20.40 -3.59 7.77
C PRO A 258 -19.61 -4.89 7.83
N SER A 259 -19.98 -5.91 7.06
CA SER A 259 -19.28 -7.19 7.02
C SER A 259 -18.46 -7.44 5.76
N ASN A 260 -18.77 -6.75 4.66
CA ASN A 260 -18.16 -7.02 3.35
C ASN A 260 -17.11 -5.96 3.00
N GLU A 261 -17.24 -4.78 3.59
CA GLU A 261 -16.34 -3.63 3.41
C GLU A 261 -15.73 -3.23 4.77
N ASN A 262 -15.61 -4.19 5.71
CA ASN A 262 -15.06 -3.93 7.04
C ASN A 262 -13.54 -3.65 6.99
N GLY A 263 -12.83 -4.21 6.01
CA GLY A 263 -11.44 -3.85 5.71
C GLY A 263 -11.32 -2.40 5.25
N VAL A 264 -12.24 -1.97 4.37
CA VAL A 264 -12.34 -0.58 3.88
C VAL A 264 -12.53 0.39 5.04
N LEU A 265 -13.48 0.09 5.93
CA LEU A 265 -13.72 0.88 7.15
C LEU A 265 -12.47 0.97 8.04
N TYR A 266 -11.78 -0.15 8.24
CA TYR A 266 -10.56 -0.19 9.05
C TYR A 266 -9.46 0.70 8.46
N TYR A 267 -9.07 0.49 7.21
CA TYR A 267 -7.91 1.19 6.68
C TYR A 267 -8.20 2.70 6.54
N GLN A 268 -9.43 3.07 6.12
CA GLN A 268 -9.84 4.47 6.01
C GLN A 268 -9.84 5.18 7.35
N ALA A 269 -10.27 4.50 8.43
CA ALA A 269 -10.19 5.03 9.78
C ALA A 269 -8.72 5.28 10.21
N ARG A 270 -7.80 4.37 9.88
CA ARG A 270 -6.37 4.53 10.15
C ARG A 270 -5.76 5.70 9.37
N VAL A 271 -6.09 5.86 8.08
CA VAL A 271 -5.67 7.02 7.29
C VAL A 271 -6.12 8.32 7.95
N LYS A 272 -7.41 8.38 8.32
CA LYS A 272 -7.99 9.56 8.95
C LYS A 272 -7.31 9.89 10.29
N GLU A 273 -7.13 8.89 11.15
CA GLU A 273 -6.48 9.01 12.46
C GLU A 273 -5.07 9.62 12.33
N TYR A 274 -4.21 9.04 11.49
CA TYR A 274 -2.85 9.55 11.28
C TYR A 274 -2.84 10.98 10.75
N VAL A 275 -3.71 11.31 9.80
CA VAL A 275 -3.81 12.65 9.21
C VAL A 275 -4.31 13.66 10.24
N GLU A 276 -5.35 13.32 11.02
CA GLU A 276 -5.89 14.21 12.07
C GLU A 276 -4.88 14.45 13.21
N GLU A 277 -4.18 13.41 13.65
CA GLU A 277 -3.12 13.52 14.66
C GLU A 277 -1.96 14.37 14.18
N HIS A 278 -1.50 14.17 12.94
CA HIS A 278 -0.42 14.95 12.34
C HIS A 278 -0.86 16.42 12.19
N LEU A 279 -2.07 16.67 11.70
CA LEU A 279 -2.60 18.03 11.56
C LEU A 279 -2.72 18.73 12.91
N ALA A 280 -3.15 18.02 13.95
CA ALA A 280 -3.21 18.56 15.30
C ALA A 280 -1.81 18.91 15.83
N LEU A 281 -0.79 18.11 15.51
CA LEU A 281 0.59 18.40 15.85
C LEU A 281 1.11 19.64 15.11
N GLU A 282 0.93 19.75 13.80
CA GLU A 282 1.35 20.92 13.01
C GLU A 282 0.67 22.20 13.53
N LYS A 283 -0.63 22.13 13.88
CA LYS A 283 -1.35 23.24 14.52
C LYS A 283 -0.75 23.65 15.86
N ARG A 284 -0.33 22.69 16.70
CA ARG A 284 0.34 22.98 17.98
C ARG A 284 1.73 23.59 17.77
N LEU A 285 2.46 23.16 16.74
CA LEU A 285 3.78 23.69 16.41
C LEU A 285 3.71 25.07 15.71
N GLY A 286 2.58 25.38 15.09
CA GLY A 286 2.40 26.62 14.32
C GLY A 286 3.08 26.60 12.95
N HIS A 287 3.50 25.43 12.47
CA HIS A 287 4.17 25.23 11.20
C HIS A 287 4.03 23.78 10.69
N GLU A 288 4.31 23.55 9.41
CA GLU A 288 4.36 22.19 8.85
C GLU A 288 5.56 21.40 9.40
N TRP A 289 5.36 20.12 9.69
CA TRP A 289 6.43 19.27 10.21
C TRP A 289 6.64 18.07 9.30
N ASN A 290 7.83 17.96 8.71
CA ASN A 290 8.20 16.83 7.86
C ASN A 290 9.19 15.90 8.61
N PRO A 291 8.75 14.72 9.07
CA PRO A 291 9.61 13.76 9.77
C PRO A 291 10.73 13.18 8.90
N ALA A 292 10.57 13.15 7.58
CA ALA A 292 11.56 12.60 6.65
C ALA A 292 12.75 13.56 6.43
N THR A 293 12.64 14.83 6.83
CA THR A 293 13.75 15.79 6.69
C THR A 293 14.77 15.55 7.81
N PRO A 294 16.05 15.27 7.49
CA PRO A 294 17.09 15.09 8.50
C PRO A 294 17.23 16.34 9.37
N ARG A 295 17.39 16.16 10.69
CA ARG A 295 17.59 17.29 11.62
C ARG A 295 18.80 18.14 11.25
N SER A 296 19.86 17.53 10.68
CA SER A 296 21.04 18.24 10.21
C SER A 296 20.80 19.14 8.99
N GLN A 297 19.68 18.95 8.28
CA GLN A 297 19.26 19.77 7.14
C GLN A 297 18.19 20.80 7.53
N CYS A 298 17.62 20.69 8.74
CA CYS A 298 16.84 21.75 9.34
C CYS A 298 17.83 22.67 10.06
N GLU A 299 18.38 23.66 9.36
CA GLU A 299 19.36 24.59 9.94
C GLU A 299 18.88 25.11 11.31
N ASP A 300 19.81 25.25 12.26
CA ASP A 300 19.65 25.71 13.65
C ASP A 300 19.06 27.14 13.80
N LYS A 301 18.26 27.65 12.86
CA LYS A 301 17.80 29.03 12.81
C LYS A 301 16.36 29.21 12.30
N ASN A 302 15.38 28.47 12.82
CA ASN A 302 14.02 29.03 13.01
C ASN A 302 13.12 28.07 13.81
N PRO A 303 12.40 28.52 14.87
CA PRO A 303 11.36 27.72 15.53
C PRO A 303 10.11 27.46 14.67
N LYS A 304 10.12 27.82 13.38
CA LYS A 304 8.98 27.67 12.43
C LYS A 304 9.11 26.47 11.46
N GLY A 305 9.88 25.46 11.81
CA GLY A 305 9.94 24.21 11.04
C GLY A 305 10.93 24.18 9.89
N CYS A 306 11.06 23.00 9.27
CA CYS A 306 11.95 22.74 8.14
C CYS A 306 11.32 23.32 6.86
N GLY A 307 11.42 24.64 6.74
CA GLY A 307 10.95 25.49 5.66
C GLY A 307 11.41 26.92 5.89
N GLY A 308 12.61 27.09 6.44
CA GLY A 308 13.18 28.38 6.78
C GLY A 308 13.19 29.29 5.55
N GLU A 309 12.96 30.59 5.76
CA GLU A 309 13.21 31.62 4.76
C GLU A 309 14.64 31.42 4.24
N SER A 310 14.76 30.96 3.00
CA SER A 310 16.05 30.77 2.38
C SER A 310 16.78 32.12 2.36
N ILE A 311 17.97 32.18 2.95
CA ILE A 311 18.83 33.36 2.88
C ILE A 311 19.36 33.61 1.46
N ASP A 312 19.15 32.65 0.55
CA ASP A 312 19.47 32.79 -0.87
C ASP A 312 18.47 33.74 -1.54
N SER A 313 19.02 34.76 -2.21
CA SER A 313 18.26 35.82 -2.86
C SER A 313 17.39 35.32 -4.01
N VAL A 314 17.78 34.21 -4.66
CA VAL A 314 16.96 33.58 -5.71
C VAL A 314 15.75 32.94 -5.07
N CYS A 315 15.93 32.12 -4.04
CA CYS A 315 14.82 31.46 -3.34
C CYS A 315 13.84 32.46 -2.70
N THR A 316 14.31 33.56 -2.10
CA THR A 316 13.44 34.61 -1.53
C THR A 316 12.72 35.42 -2.61
N SER A 317 13.32 35.59 -3.79
CA SER A 317 12.68 36.28 -4.92
C SER A 317 11.57 35.47 -5.59
N LEU A 318 11.57 34.14 -5.43
CA LEU A 318 10.58 33.23 -6.02
C LEU A 318 9.29 33.13 -5.19
N GLY A 319 9.24 33.75 -3.99
CA GLY A 319 8.11 33.67 -3.06
C GLY A 319 8.02 32.31 -2.35
N PRO A 320 7.15 32.16 -1.33
CA PRO A 320 6.94 30.86 -0.70
C PRO A 320 6.33 29.87 -1.71
N GLU A 321 6.84 28.64 -1.74
CA GLU A 321 6.15 27.53 -2.40
C GLU A 321 4.77 27.41 -1.76
N MET A 322 3.72 27.82 -2.49
CA MET A 322 2.30 27.79 -2.09
C MET A 322 1.77 28.95 -1.24
N THR A 323 1.73 30.15 -1.83
CA THR A 323 0.59 31.06 -1.62
C THR A 323 -0.14 31.32 -2.93
N TRP A 324 -1.03 30.40 -3.31
CA TRP A 324 -2.20 30.66 -4.17
C TRP A 324 -3.38 29.82 -3.67
#